data_AF-A0A366XM71-F1
#
_entry.id   AF-A0A366XM71-F1
#
_cell.length_a   1.000
_cell.length_b   1.000
_cell.length_c   1.000
_cell.angle_alpha   90.00
_cell.angle_beta   90.00
_cell.angle_gamma   90.00
#
_symmetry.space_group_name_H-M   'P 1'
#
loop_
_entity.id
_entity.type
_entity.pdbx_description
1 polymer ?
#
loop_
_entity_poly.entity_id
_entity_poly.type
_entity_poly.pdbx_seq_one_letter_code
_entity_poly.pdbx_strand_id
1 'polypeptide(L)'
;MANQAPLTPEEPPERLKTINYASFKHITRCLLEWQLHTMTRPVETTSARWDDIDREKVPWIIPAERMKKGRAHVVPFTKKVIKHWFCMPLSQVTRP
;
A
#
# COMPACT_ATOMS: atom_id res chain seq x y z
N MET A 1 3.18 17.24 -15.43
CA MET A 1 2.38 16.20 -14.74
C MET A 1 0.93 16.56 -14.92
N ALA A 2 0.15 15.76 -15.66
CA ALA A 2 -1.28 16.01 -15.82
C ALA A 2 -2.00 15.77 -14.48
N ASN A 3 -2.81 16.73 -14.04
CA ASN A 3 -3.71 16.53 -12.90
C ASN A 3 -4.94 15.78 -13.41
N GLN A 4 -5.08 14.50 -13.03
CA GLN A 4 -6.25 13.70 -13.41
C GLN A 4 -7.42 14.04 -12.48
N ALA A 5 -8.63 14.09 -13.04
CA ALA A 5 -9.82 14.33 -12.25
C ALA A 5 -9.97 13.25 -11.16
N PRO A 6 -10.39 13.63 -9.94
CA PRO A 6 -10.70 12.66 -8.90
C PRO A 6 -11.84 11.75 -9.34
N LEU A 7 -11.82 10.51 -8.86
CA LEU A 7 -12.85 9.51 -9.18
C LEU A 7 -14.20 9.96 -8.63
N THR A 8 -15.29 9.77 -9.38
CA THR A 8 -16.63 9.93 -8.79
C THR A 8 -16.91 8.74 -7.85
N PRO A 9 -17.79 8.87 -6.85
CA PRO A 9 -18.06 7.80 -5.88
C PRO A 9 -18.58 6.48 -6.48
N GLU A 10 -19.11 6.49 -7.70
CA GLU A 10 -19.73 5.36 -8.39
C GLU A 10 -18.73 4.53 -9.22
N GLU A 11 -17.61 5.13 -9.64
CA GLU A 11 -16.57 4.48 -10.45
C GLU A 11 -15.62 3.50 -9.71
N PRO A 12 -15.42 3.55 -8.38
CA PRO A 12 -14.48 2.67 -7.68
C PRO A 12 -14.85 1.18 -7.77
N PRO A 13 -16.10 0.74 -7.56
CA PRO A 13 -16.46 -0.67 -7.60
C PRO A 13 -16.18 -1.32 -8.97
N GLU A 14 -16.48 -0.61 -10.05
CA GLU A 14 -16.23 -1.06 -11.43
C GLU A 14 -14.73 -1.23 -11.70
N ARG A 15 -13.91 -0.23 -11.34
CA ARG A 15 -12.45 -0.31 -11.54
C ARG A 15 -11.78 -1.35 -10.66
N LEU A 16 -12.25 -1.55 -9.43
CA LEU A 16 -11.76 -2.61 -8.55
C LEU A 16 -12.06 -4.00 -9.12
N LYS A 17 -13.22 -4.19 -9.75
CA LYS A 17 -13.52 -5.43 -10.50
C LYS A 17 -12.51 -5.63 -11.62
N THR A 18 -12.27 -4.60 -12.44
CA THR A 18 -11.28 -4.69 -13.53
C THR A 18 -9.88 -5.06 -13.03
N ILE A 19 -9.44 -4.48 -11.91
CA ILE A 19 -8.15 -4.83 -11.29
C ILE A 19 -8.13 -6.30 -10.83
N ASN A 20 -9.24 -6.80 -10.28
CA ASN A 20 -9.34 -8.17 -9.80
C ASN A 20 -9.44 -9.21 -10.93
N TYR A 21 -10.06 -8.86 -12.06
CA TYR A 21 -10.19 -9.74 -13.23
C TYR A 21 -9.04 -9.63 -14.23
N ALA A 22 -8.26 -8.55 -14.18
CA ALA A 22 -7.07 -8.39 -15.01
C ALA A 22 -5.98 -9.41 -14.63
N SER A 23 -5.24 -9.86 -15.66
CA SER A 23 -4.12 -10.79 -15.54
C SER A 23 -2.88 -10.09 -14.99
N PHE A 24 -2.95 -9.66 -13.73
CA PHE A 24 -1.81 -9.13 -12.99
C PHE A 24 -1.06 -10.25 -12.29
N LYS A 25 0.26 -10.08 -12.13
CA LYS A 25 1.02 -10.88 -11.16
C LYS A 25 0.36 -10.69 -9.78
N HIS A 26 0.26 -11.77 -9.01
CA HIS A 26 -0.36 -11.77 -7.67
C HIS A 26 0.17 -10.64 -6.78
N ILE A 27 1.48 -10.38 -6.86
CA ILE A 27 2.19 -9.31 -6.16
C ILE A 27 1.62 -7.93 -6.49
N THR A 28 1.42 -7.64 -7.78
CA THR A 28 0.90 -6.34 -8.24
C THR A 28 -0.50 -6.11 -7.72
N ARG A 29 -1.33 -7.15 -7.67
CA ARG A 29 -2.68 -7.07 -7.08
C ARG A 29 -2.62 -6.75 -5.59
N CYS A 30 -1.81 -7.47 -4.82
CA CYS A 30 -1.68 -7.23 -3.38
C CYS A 30 -1.12 -5.83 -3.07
N LEU A 31 -0.18 -5.32 -3.88
CA LEU A 31 0.33 -3.93 -3.77
C LEU A 31 -0.74 -2.88 -4.07
N LEU A 32 -1.56 -3.10 -5.11
CA LEU A 32 -2.66 -2.18 -5.47
C LEU A 32 -3.74 -2.14 -4.38
N GLU A 33 -4.17 -3.31 -3.91
CA GLU A 33 -5.15 -3.42 -2.82
C GLU A 33 -4.62 -2.78 -1.54
N TRP A 34 -3.34 -2.98 -1.23
CA TRP A 34 -2.72 -2.36 -0.09
C TRP A 34 -2.71 -0.84 -0.21
N GLN A 35 -2.23 -0.31 -1.33
CA GLN A 35 -2.25 1.12 -1.62
C GLN A 35 -3.66 1.73 -1.52
N LEU A 36 -4.69 1.03 -1.98
CA LEU A 36 -6.08 1.48 -1.86
C LEU A 36 -6.55 1.53 -0.40
N HIS A 37 -6.09 0.60 0.43
CA HIS A 37 -6.45 0.56 1.84
C HIS A 37 -5.69 1.57 2.71
N THR A 38 -4.45 1.91 2.36
CA THR A 38 -3.61 2.82 3.14
C THR A 38 -3.54 4.22 2.56
N MET A 39 -3.99 4.41 1.31
CA MET A 39 -3.87 5.65 0.55
C MET A 39 -2.42 6.16 0.46
N THR A 40 -1.44 5.27 0.59
CA THR A 40 -0.01 5.60 0.49
C THR A 40 0.41 5.70 -0.97
N ARG A 41 1.44 6.51 -1.23
CA ARG A 41 1.97 6.70 -2.58
C ARG A 41 2.60 5.41 -3.09
N PRO A 42 2.64 5.19 -4.42
CA PRO A 42 3.22 3.96 -4.97
C PRO A 42 4.63 3.68 -4.45
N VAL A 43 5.47 4.72 -4.39
CA VAL A 43 6.86 4.63 -3.90
C VAL A 43 6.95 4.25 -2.42
N GLU A 44 6.00 4.67 -1.59
CA GLU A 44 5.94 4.33 -0.18
C GLU A 44 5.57 2.85 -0.04
N THR A 45 4.51 2.42 -0.73
CA THR A 45 4.02 1.03 -0.70
C THR A 45 5.04 0.04 -1.24
N THR A 46 5.74 0.36 -2.34
CA THR A 46 6.74 -0.54 -2.94
C THR A 46 8.06 -0.58 -2.18
N SER A 47 8.35 0.40 -1.33
CA SER A 47 9.60 0.45 -0.55
C SER A 47 9.43 0.02 0.90
N ALA A 48 8.21 -0.36 1.31
CA ALA A 48 7.93 -0.76 2.68
C ALA A 48 8.88 -1.88 3.15
N ARG A 49 9.33 -1.77 4.39
CA ARG A 49 10.21 -2.76 5.03
C ARG A 49 9.48 -3.50 6.13
N TRP A 50 9.98 -4.69 6.48
CA TRP A 50 9.47 -5.45 7.62
C TRP A 50 9.72 -4.71 8.93
N ASP A 51 10.86 -4.03 9.04
CA ASP A 51 11.25 -3.25 10.23
C ASP A 51 10.41 -1.98 10.43
N ASP A 52 9.71 -1.52 9.40
CA ASP A 52 8.82 -0.35 9.49
C ASP A 52 7.48 -0.70 10.18
N ILE A 53 7.17 -1.99 10.39
CA ILE A 53 5.85 -2.46 10.83
C ILE A 53 5.93 -3.14 12.18
N ASP A 54 5.24 -2.57 13.16
CA ASP A 54 5.05 -3.20 14.46
C ASP A 54 3.95 -4.28 14.34
N ARG A 55 4.35 -5.56 14.44
CA ARG A 55 3.46 -6.71 14.33
C ARG A 55 2.49 -6.84 15.50
N GLU A 56 2.78 -6.21 16.64
CA GLU A 56 1.96 -6.27 17.85
C GLU A 56 1.02 -5.07 17.95
N LYS A 57 1.49 -3.87 17.61
CA LYS A 57 0.73 -2.61 17.76
C LYS A 57 0.03 -2.16 16.47
N VAL A 58 0.44 -2.70 15.32
CA VAL A 58 -0.16 -2.55 13.99
C VAL A 58 -0.10 -1.19 13.25
N PRO A 59 0.65 -0.13 13.64
CA PRO A 59 0.97 0.92 12.68
C PRO A 59 2.15 0.51 11.80
N TRP A 60 2.06 0.84 10.51
CA TRP A 60 3.23 0.94 9.64
C TRP A 60 3.79 2.35 9.74
N ILE A 61 5.06 2.48 10.11
CA ILE A 61 5.73 3.76 10.35
C ILE A 61 6.82 3.95 9.30
N ILE A 62 6.60 4.88 8.38
CA ILE A 62 7.63 5.27 7.41
C ILE A 62 8.52 6.34 8.07
N PRO A 63 9.83 6.10 8.25
CA PRO A 63 10.70 7.00 8.98
C PRO A 63 10.88 8.34 8.26
N ALA A 64 11.13 9.40 9.03
CA ALA A 64 11.29 10.77 8.54
C ALA A 64 12.37 10.90 7.45
N GLU A 65 13.44 10.12 7.56
CA GLU A 65 14.57 10.05 6.62
C GLU A 65 14.15 9.65 5.20
N ARG A 66 13.09 8.85 5.09
CA ARG A 66 12.54 8.36 3.81
C ARG A 66 11.38 9.20 3.30
N MET A 67 10.97 10.22 4.07
CA MET A 67 9.85 11.10 3.74
C MET A 67 10.33 12.44 3.19
N LYS A 68 9.76 12.87 2.07
CA LYS A 68 10.11 14.15 1.40
C LYS A 68 10.02 15.39 2.31
N LYS A 69 9.19 15.36 3.35
CA LYS A 69 8.98 16.48 4.29
C LYS A 69 9.64 16.29 5.67
N GLY A 70 10.51 15.28 5.83
CA GLY A 70 11.25 15.07 7.08
C GLY A 70 10.39 14.75 8.30
N ARG A 71 9.15 14.29 8.10
CA ARG A 71 8.23 13.89 9.17
C ARG A 71 7.85 12.43 8.97
N ALA A 72 7.96 11.64 10.03
CA ALA A 72 7.53 10.24 10.00
C ALA A 72 6.04 10.15 9.64
N HIS A 73 5.71 9.20 8.77
CA HIS A 73 4.33 8.95 8.36
C HIS A 73 3.82 7.68 9.04
N VAL A 74 2.76 7.82 9.82
CA VAL A 74 2.11 6.71 10.52
C VAL A 74 0.88 6.31 9.73
N VAL A 75 0.89 5.08 9.23
CA VAL A 75 -0.17 4.50 8.42
C VAL A 75 -0.93 3.48 9.29
N PRO A 76 -2.21 3.73 9.60
CA PRO A 76 -3.00 2.81 10.40
C PRO A 76 -3.38 1.57 9.59
N PHE A 77 -3.17 0.37 10.14
CA PHE A 77 -3.65 -0.85 9.50
C PHE A 77 -5.01 -1.27 10.06
N THR A 78 -5.92 -1.60 9.16
CA THR A 78 -7.14 -2.32 9.51
C THR A 78 -6.85 -3.82 9.49
N LYS A 79 -7.66 -4.62 10.21
CA LYS A 79 -7.54 -6.10 10.20
C LYS A 79 -7.54 -6.69 8.78
N LYS A 80 -8.23 -6.05 7.84
CA LYS A 80 -8.29 -6.45 6.44
C LYS A 80 -6.95 -6.25 5.71
N VAL A 81 -6.22 -5.17 6.02
CA VAL A 81 -4.89 -4.88 5.48
C VAL A 81 -3.88 -5.91 5.94
N ILE A 82 -3.89 -6.26 7.23
CA ILE A 82 -2.98 -7.27 7.80
C ILE A 82 -3.16 -8.62 7.08
N LYS A 83 -4.42 -9.01 6.78
CA LYS A 83 -4.70 -10.25 6.06
C LYS A 83 -4.13 -10.26 4.64
N HIS A 84 -4.25 -9.13 3.91
CA HIS A 84 -3.67 -9.00 2.56
C HIS A 84 -2.16 -8.79 2.59
N TRP A 85 -1.60 -8.26 3.67
CA TRP A 85 -0.16 -8.07 3.83
C TRP A 85 0.60 -9.40 3.86
N PHE A 86 0.01 -10.45 4.42
CA PHE A 86 0.57 -11.81 4.37
C PHE A 86 0.69 -12.40 2.95
N CYS A 87 0.02 -11.81 1.94
CA CYS A 87 0.18 -12.20 0.53
C CYS A 87 1.52 -11.71 -0.07
N MET A 88 2.12 -10.64 0.46
CA MET A 88 3.26 -10.02 -0.22
C MET A 88 4.54 -10.86 -0.08
N PRO A 89 5.21 -11.21 -1.19
CA PRO A 89 6.42 -12.01 -1.12
C PRO A 89 7.59 -11.21 -0.55
N LEU A 90 8.38 -11.91 0.26
CA LEU A 90 9.57 -11.44 0.98
C LEU A 90 10.64 -10.78 0.08
N SER A 91 10.54 -10.91 -1.25
CA SER A 91 11.50 -10.34 -2.20
C SER A 91 11.24 -8.88 -2.58
N GLN A 92 10.06 -8.34 -2.28
CA GLN A 92 9.70 -6.94 -2.58
C GLN A 92 9.69 -6.05 -1.34
N VAL A 93 9.62 -6.65 -0.16
CA VAL A 93 9.85 -5.97 1.12
C VAL A 93 11.37 -5.99 1.33
N THR A 94 12.05 -4.90 0.95
CA THR A 94 13.51 -4.85 1.01
C THR A 94 13.96 -5.23 2.42
N ARG A 95 14.69 -6.33 2.57
CA ARG A 95 15.47 -6.61 3.79
C ARG A 95 16.38 -5.40 4.08
N PRO A 96 16.71 -5.13 5.36
CA PRO A 96 17.36 -3.91 5.81
C PRO A 96 18.49 -3.41 4.90
#